data_AF-A0A5S4U4P6-F1
#
_entry.id   AF-A0A5S4U4P6-F1
#
_cell.length_a   1.000
_cell.length_b   1.000
_cell.length_c   1.000
_cell.angle_alpha   90.00
_cell.angle_beta   90.00
_cell.angle_gamma   90.00
#
_symmetry.space_group_name_H-M   'P 1'
#
loop_
_entity.id
_entity.type
_entity.pdbx_description
1 polymer ?
#
loop_
_entity_poly.entity_id
_entity_poly.type
_entity_poly.pdbx_seq_one_letter_code
_entity_poly.pdbx_strand_id
1 'polypeptide(L)'
;MTRIVFHHIDKCAGTSLLKYLQNFFPSDECIYLEEHADWMGAGDIELDPNQLARARFIHEPFGSRIWPNHISNAATLCFLRNPLDRLVSNWWMVHRWTDEEATHFPDGILIRDLAQNNPALFFSSNHPQCQYLNWNRISRHLACAPREYLEAWRTDSLDSKDFRAFIRKRAEETLRSLSFIGFQEDFERSLSALQLWLSLPPDQPQPLNIHASKQQKPKLSEEAVAAANQRIDLDQEIVAIARELYDEQMARFQATYGMDFANAAEDNYHKALIRPAGWAVVDMSQPLNGTGWHCRERNERKFSRWIGPTPTATIDIPFRKDRDILVRFRVTNILSTRQVDELTLKVDDYAAPLHRWSESTFVVVFDAVIPQQELNHANDILRLTIDCAETITMTTPGDARQLGLEICEIEVGPSDAFILQAPGTPTASLGLRGIASSRND
;
A
#
# COMPACT_ATOMS: atom_id res chain seq x y z
N MET A 1 -15.61 7.56 12.24
CA MET A 1 -14.23 7.20 11.84
C MET A 1 -13.97 7.73 10.44
N THR A 2 -12.80 8.33 10.20
CA THR A 2 -12.42 8.88 8.90
C THR A 2 -12.21 7.77 7.87
N ARG A 3 -12.67 7.98 6.63
CA ARG A 3 -12.45 7.08 5.51
C ARG A 3 -11.30 7.61 4.66
N ILE A 4 -10.32 6.78 4.36
CA ILE A 4 -9.18 7.17 3.55
C ILE A 4 -9.45 6.81 2.09
N VAL A 5 -9.31 7.78 1.21
CA VAL A 5 -9.38 7.58 -0.23
C VAL A 5 -8.03 7.90 -0.83
N PHE A 6 -7.39 6.91 -1.45
CA PHE A 6 -6.12 7.10 -2.12
C PHE A 6 -6.31 7.22 -3.63
N HIS A 7 -6.15 8.44 -4.15
CA HIS A 7 -6.06 8.72 -5.58
C HIS A 7 -4.69 8.29 -6.12
N HIS A 8 -4.63 7.07 -6.63
CA HIS A 8 -3.42 6.46 -7.16
C HIS A 8 -3.21 6.90 -8.61
N ILE A 9 -2.36 7.90 -8.78
CA ILE A 9 -1.88 8.31 -10.10
C ILE A 9 -0.66 7.47 -10.49
N ASP A 10 -0.74 6.84 -11.67
CA ASP A 10 0.33 5.98 -12.17
C ASP A 10 1.69 6.67 -12.20
N LYS A 11 2.69 5.96 -11.67
CA LYS A 11 4.11 6.33 -11.64
C LYS A 11 4.45 7.51 -10.70
N CYS A 12 3.58 7.77 -9.74
CA CYS A 12 3.83 8.67 -8.60
C CYS A 12 4.03 7.90 -7.28
N ALA A 13 4.77 6.77 -7.33
CA ALA A 13 4.96 5.80 -6.23
C ALA A 13 3.70 5.15 -5.63
N GLY A 14 2.56 5.24 -6.32
CA GLY A 14 1.33 4.73 -5.73
C GLY A 14 1.28 3.23 -5.51
N THR A 15 2.00 2.39 -6.26
CA THR A 15 2.02 0.93 -5.98
C THR A 15 2.69 0.59 -4.65
N SER A 16 3.85 1.18 -4.36
CA SER A 16 4.55 0.95 -3.08
C SER A 16 3.74 1.51 -1.92
N LEU A 17 3.19 2.73 -2.08
CA LEU A 17 2.35 3.34 -1.06
C LEU A 17 1.04 2.58 -0.83
N LEU A 18 0.38 2.10 -1.90
CA LEU A 18 -0.83 1.27 -1.80
C LEU A 18 -0.55 0.04 -0.95
N LYS A 19 0.50 -0.73 -1.27
CA LYS A 19 0.82 -1.94 -0.51
C LYS A 19 1.15 -1.65 0.95
N TYR A 20 1.82 -0.53 1.21
CA TYR A 20 2.04 -0.05 2.57
C TYR A 20 0.71 0.25 3.27
N LEU A 21 -0.16 1.07 2.68
CA LEU A 21 -1.46 1.45 3.26
C LEU A 21 -2.39 0.24 3.47
N GLN A 22 -2.40 -0.73 2.55
CA GLN A 22 -3.20 -1.96 2.65
C GLN A 22 -2.92 -2.73 3.95
N ASN A 23 -1.73 -2.58 4.54
CA ASN A 23 -1.38 -3.26 5.78
C ASN A 23 -2.13 -2.72 7.00
N PHE A 24 -2.72 -1.53 6.94
CA PHE A 24 -3.31 -0.84 8.10
C PHE A 24 -4.83 -0.82 8.13
N PHE A 25 -5.49 -1.51 7.19
CA PHE A 25 -6.95 -1.59 7.12
C PHE A 25 -7.40 -3.05 7.01
N PRO A 26 -8.47 -3.48 7.70
CA PRO A 26 -9.02 -4.82 7.54
C PRO A 26 -9.42 -5.09 6.09
N SER A 27 -9.26 -6.33 5.61
CA SER A 27 -9.49 -6.65 4.20
C SER A 27 -10.93 -6.44 3.77
N ASP A 28 -11.88 -6.69 4.65
CA ASP A 28 -13.32 -6.52 4.45
C ASP A 28 -13.79 -5.06 4.59
N GLU A 29 -12.90 -4.15 5.01
CA GLU A 29 -13.10 -2.70 5.09
C GLU A 29 -12.32 -1.95 4.00
N CYS A 30 -11.73 -2.66 3.03
CA CYS A 30 -11.05 -2.09 1.85
C CYS A 30 -11.91 -2.23 0.59
N ILE A 31 -11.89 -1.21 -0.26
CA ILE A 31 -12.43 -1.25 -1.62
C ILE A 31 -11.30 -0.94 -2.61
N TYR A 32 -11.15 -1.79 -3.62
CA TYR A 32 -10.24 -1.56 -4.75
C TYR A 32 -11.09 -1.39 -6.01
N LEU A 33 -11.18 -0.17 -6.53
CA LEU A 33 -12.08 0.08 -7.66
C LEU A 33 -11.74 -0.75 -8.90
N GLU A 34 -10.48 -1.12 -9.08
CA GLU A 34 -10.02 -1.98 -10.17
C GLU A 34 -10.58 -3.41 -10.13
N GLU A 35 -11.13 -3.86 -9.00
CA GLU A 35 -11.86 -5.13 -8.91
C GLU A 35 -13.30 -5.03 -9.43
N HIS A 36 -13.81 -3.80 -9.59
CA HIS A 36 -15.21 -3.54 -9.94
C HIS A 36 -15.40 -2.99 -11.35
N ALA A 37 -14.36 -2.42 -11.96
CA ALA A 37 -14.40 -1.97 -13.34
C ALA A 37 -13.02 -1.95 -13.98
N ASP A 38 -13.03 -2.05 -15.30
CA ASP A 38 -11.90 -1.59 -16.09
C ASP A 38 -11.86 -0.04 -16.12
N TRP A 39 -10.72 0.49 -16.53
CA TRP A 39 -10.52 1.93 -16.61
C TRP A 39 -11.46 2.62 -17.62
N MET A 40 -12.02 1.89 -18.60
CA MET A 40 -12.97 2.42 -19.59
C MET A 40 -14.39 2.54 -19.03
N GLY A 41 -14.74 1.73 -18.02
CA GLY A 41 -16.01 1.74 -17.31
C GLY A 41 -15.99 2.49 -15.98
N ALA A 42 -14.88 3.12 -15.61
CA ALA A 42 -14.71 3.69 -14.27
C ALA A 42 -15.70 4.81 -13.89
N GLY A 43 -16.32 5.47 -14.87
CA GLY A 43 -17.37 6.47 -14.64
C GLY A 43 -18.73 5.89 -14.24
N ASP A 44 -18.91 4.57 -14.36
CA ASP A 44 -20.17 3.86 -14.19
C ASP A 44 -20.18 2.91 -12.98
N ILE A 45 -19.17 3.01 -12.09
CA ILE A 45 -19.04 2.11 -10.94
C ILE A 45 -20.13 2.44 -9.90
N GLU A 46 -21.20 1.66 -9.91
CA GLU A 46 -22.13 1.54 -8.80
C GLU A 46 -21.54 0.61 -7.74
N LEU A 47 -21.16 1.18 -6.60
CA LEU A 47 -20.69 0.42 -5.45
C LEU A 47 -21.87 0.00 -4.57
N ASP A 48 -21.82 -1.22 -4.03
CA ASP A 48 -22.77 -1.66 -3.02
C ASP A 48 -22.77 -0.67 -1.83
N PRO A 49 -23.90 -0.04 -1.50
CA PRO A 49 -23.98 0.92 -0.39
C PRO A 49 -23.52 0.32 0.95
N ASN A 50 -23.73 -0.98 1.17
CA ASN A 50 -23.30 -1.62 2.42
C ASN A 50 -21.79 -1.79 2.49
N GLN A 51 -21.15 -2.19 1.38
CA GLN A 51 -19.70 -2.22 1.27
C GLN A 51 -19.10 -0.82 1.47
N LEU A 52 -19.66 0.19 0.79
CA LEU A 52 -19.20 1.57 0.91
C LEU A 52 -19.36 2.15 2.33
N ALA A 53 -20.46 1.78 3.02
CA ALA A 53 -20.68 2.20 4.41
C ALA A 53 -19.62 1.65 5.37
N ARG A 54 -19.16 0.41 5.15
CA ARG A 54 -18.10 -0.25 5.94
C ARG A 54 -16.69 0.16 5.52
N ALA A 55 -16.51 0.66 4.30
CA ALA A 55 -15.19 1.00 3.78
C ALA A 55 -14.48 2.04 4.66
N ARG A 56 -13.24 1.74 5.02
CA ARG A 56 -12.30 2.65 5.67
C ARG A 56 -11.14 3.03 4.78
N PHE A 57 -10.84 2.20 3.79
CA PHE A 57 -9.84 2.48 2.78
C PHE A 57 -10.41 2.22 1.38
N ILE A 58 -10.24 3.18 0.49
CA ILE A 58 -10.67 3.10 -0.90
C ILE A 58 -9.46 3.41 -1.76
N HIS A 59 -9.04 2.44 -2.57
CA HIS A 59 -8.05 2.63 -3.61
C HIS A 59 -8.75 3.07 -4.90
N GLU A 60 -8.37 4.25 -5.38
CA GLU A 60 -8.98 4.92 -6.51
C GLU A 60 -7.88 5.13 -7.58
N PRO A 61 -7.77 4.27 -8.60
CA PRO A 61 -6.76 4.40 -9.66
C PRO A 61 -7.28 5.12 -10.92
N PHE A 62 -8.57 5.49 -10.96
CA PHE A 62 -9.24 5.88 -12.22
C PHE A 62 -9.55 7.36 -12.37
N GLY A 63 -9.50 8.14 -11.29
CA GLY A 63 -10.06 9.48 -11.27
C GLY A 63 -11.56 9.42 -11.57
N SER A 64 -12.32 8.61 -10.83
CA SER A 64 -13.74 8.38 -11.10
C SER A 64 -14.65 9.47 -10.54
N ARG A 65 -14.31 10.03 -9.37
CA ARG A 65 -15.21 10.93 -8.64
C ARG A 65 -14.49 11.81 -7.62
N ILE A 66 -15.11 12.95 -7.29
CA ILE A 66 -14.72 13.79 -6.16
C ILE A 66 -15.36 13.20 -4.89
N TRP A 67 -14.65 12.30 -4.22
CA TRP A 67 -15.18 11.50 -3.11
C TRP A 67 -15.86 12.25 -1.96
N PRO A 68 -15.40 13.44 -1.54
CA PRO A 68 -16.10 14.22 -0.53
C PRO A 68 -17.57 14.53 -0.88
N ASN A 69 -17.95 14.51 -2.17
CA ASN A 69 -19.33 14.70 -2.61
C ASN A 69 -20.20 13.43 -2.50
N HIS A 70 -19.58 12.26 -2.32
CA HIS A 70 -20.25 10.95 -2.36
C HIS A 70 -20.26 10.24 -1.01
N ILE A 71 -19.24 10.48 -0.17
CA ILE A 71 -19.13 9.88 1.15
C ILE A 71 -18.76 10.94 2.19
N SER A 72 -19.47 10.92 3.31
CA SER A 72 -19.13 11.76 4.46
C SER A 72 -17.83 11.29 5.11
N ASN A 73 -17.08 12.23 5.70
CA ASN A 73 -15.82 11.98 6.39
C ASN A 73 -14.75 11.30 5.52
N ALA A 74 -14.78 11.52 4.20
CA ALA A 74 -13.68 11.17 3.32
C ALA A 74 -12.50 12.10 3.58
N ALA A 75 -11.35 11.51 3.85
CA ALA A 75 -10.07 12.16 3.76
C ALA A 75 -9.34 11.61 2.55
N THR A 76 -9.17 12.45 1.54
CA THR A 76 -8.58 12.10 0.25
C THR A 76 -7.09 12.42 0.26
N LEU A 77 -6.29 11.55 -0.34
CA LEU A 77 -4.86 11.78 -0.49
C LEU A 77 -4.38 11.38 -1.88
N CYS A 78 -3.32 12.02 -2.34
CA CYS A 78 -2.59 11.62 -3.53
C CYS A 78 -1.08 11.82 -3.37
N PHE A 79 -0.30 11.11 -4.18
CA PHE A 79 1.11 11.41 -4.39
C PHE A 79 1.30 11.85 -5.83
N LEU A 80 2.09 12.90 -6.01
CA LEU A 80 2.40 13.50 -7.30
C LEU A 80 3.89 13.35 -7.62
N ARG A 81 4.24 13.68 -8.85
CA ARG A 81 5.60 13.63 -9.37
C ARG A 81 5.75 14.73 -10.42
N ASN A 82 6.97 15.17 -10.67
CA ASN A 82 7.32 15.95 -11.84
C ASN A 82 6.69 15.31 -13.09
N PRO A 83 5.89 16.07 -13.87
CA PRO A 83 5.13 15.49 -14.98
C PRO A 83 5.98 14.81 -16.04
N LEU A 84 7.16 15.36 -16.35
CA LEU A 84 8.09 14.76 -17.31
C LEU A 84 8.64 13.45 -16.75
N ASP A 85 9.12 13.45 -15.51
CA ASP A 85 9.65 12.22 -14.90
C ASP A 85 8.58 11.13 -14.77
N ARG A 86 7.33 11.51 -14.49
CA ARG A 86 6.18 10.60 -14.49
C ARG A 86 5.95 9.99 -15.88
N LEU A 87 5.88 10.84 -16.91
CA LEU A 87 5.66 10.41 -18.29
C LEU A 87 6.80 9.50 -18.78
N VAL A 88 8.06 9.87 -18.52
CA VAL A 88 9.22 9.05 -18.89
C VAL A 88 9.24 7.75 -18.07
N SER A 89 8.81 7.76 -16.81
CA SER A 89 8.65 6.53 -16.02
C SER A 89 7.56 5.62 -16.59
N ASN A 90 6.52 6.18 -17.19
CA ASN A 90 5.48 5.42 -17.88
C ASN A 90 6.00 4.82 -19.19
N TRP A 91 6.71 5.62 -20.00
CA TRP A 91 7.41 5.13 -21.19
C TRP A 91 8.36 3.98 -20.85
N TRP A 92 9.13 4.08 -19.76
CA TRP A 92 10.05 3.02 -19.35
C TRP A 92 9.34 1.73 -18.89
N MET A 93 8.11 1.83 -18.40
CA MET A 93 7.30 0.64 -18.14
C MET A 93 6.90 -0.01 -19.46
N VAL A 94 6.34 0.76 -20.40
CA VAL A 94 5.89 0.27 -21.71
C VAL A 94 7.04 -0.31 -22.53
N HIS A 95 8.20 0.34 -22.52
CA HIS A 95 9.42 -0.14 -23.17
C HIS A 95 9.82 -1.55 -22.70
N ARG A 96 9.50 -1.91 -21.45
CA ARG A 96 9.86 -3.20 -20.85
C ARG A 96 8.76 -4.25 -20.93
N TRP A 97 7.63 -3.95 -21.55
CA TRP A 97 6.55 -4.93 -21.68
C TRP A 97 7.05 -6.19 -22.39
N THR A 98 6.75 -7.34 -21.81
CA THR A 98 6.90 -8.64 -22.49
C THR A 98 5.89 -8.76 -23.63
N ASP A 99 6.05 -9.76 -24.50
CA ASP A 99 5.02 -10.06 -25.52
C ASP A 99 3.67 -10.36 -24.86
N GLU A 100 3.70 -11.14 -23.77
CA GLU A 100 2.50 -11.47 -23.00
C GLU A 100 1.84 -10.20 -22.44
N GLU A 101 2.58 -9.33 -21.75
CA GLU A 101 2.02 -8.07 -21.22
C GLU A 101 1.46 -7.20 -22.34
N ALA A 102 2.17 -7.06 -23.46
CA ALA A 102 1.73 -6.27 -24.60
C ALA A 102 0.43 -6.78 -25.23
N THR A 103 0.18 -8.10 -25.24
CA THR A 103 -1.06 -8.68 -25.79
C THR A 103 -2.31 -8.37 -24.96
N HIS A 104 -2.16 -7.98 -23.68
CA HIS A 104 -3.29 -7.59 -22.82
C HIS A 104 -3.79 -6.16 -23.08
N PHE A 105 -3.06 -5.38 -23.88
CA PHE A 105 -3.42 -4.00 -24.22
C PHE A 105 -3.80 -3.88 -25.70
N PRO A 106 -4.86 -3.14 -26.05
CA PRO A 106 -5.15 -2.82 -27.45
C PRO A 106 -3.93 -2.20 -28.12
N ASP A 107 -3.53 -2.76 -29.26
CA ASP A 107 -2.32 -2.37 -30.01
C ASP A 107 -1.02 -2.40 -29.19
N GLY A 108 -0.97 -3.14 -28.07
CA GLY A 108 0.14 -3.07 -27.12
C GLY A 108 1.50 -3.45 -27.72
N ILE A 109 1.53 -4.38 -28.70
CA ILE A 109 2.75 -4.72 -29.44
C ILE A 109 3.28 -3.49 -30.20
N LEU A 110 2.43 -2.82 -30.98
CA LEU A 110 2.78 -1.60 -31.71
C LEU A 110 3.27 -0.52 -30.74
N ILE A 111 2.55 -0.31 -29.63
CA ILE A 111 2.86 0.73 -28.64
C ILE A 111 4.21 0.47 -27.95
N ARG A 112 4.49 -0.78 -27.59
CA ARG A 112 5.80 -1.18 -27.08
C ARG A 112 6.89 -0.97 -28.12
N ASP A 113 6.67 -1.39 -29.36
CA ASP A 113 7.66 -1.27 -30.42
C ASP A 113 8.00 0.19 -30.71
N LEU A 114 7.00 1.09 -30.64
CA LEU A 114 7.22 2.54 -30.67
C LEU A 114 8.05 3.01 -29.47
N ALA A 115 7.73 2.56 -28.26
CA ALA A 115 8.48 2.94 -27.05
C ALA A 115 9.95 2.48 -27.12
N GLN A 116 10.23 1.31 -27.69
CA GLN A 116 11.58 0.75 -27.80
C GLN A 116 12.39 1.39 -28.94
N ASN A 117 11.77 1.55 -30.12
CA ASN A 117 12.51 1.87 -31.34
C ASN A 117 12.37 3.33 -31.78
N ASN A 118 11.30 4.02 -31.39
CA ASN A 118 11.07 5.42 -31.75
C ASN A 118 10.34 6.20 -30.64
N PRO A 119 11.01 6.52 -29.52
CA PRO A 119 10.39 7.23 -28.40
C PRO A 119 9.77 8.59 -28.78
N ALA A 120 10.36 9.30 -29.75
CA ALA A 120 9.80 10.57 -30.24
C ALA A 120 8.42 10.35 -30.89
N LEU A 121 8.27 9.32 -31.71
CA LEU A 121 6.98 8.94 -32.28
C LEU A 121 6.04 8.39 -31.22
N PHE A 122 6.52 7.63 -30.22
CA PHE A 122 5.70 7.17 -29.10
C PHE A 122 5.01 8.36 -28.38
N PHE A 123 5.73 9.46 -28.13
CA PHE A 123 5.16 10.64 -27.48
C PHE A 123 4.32 11.54 -28.40
N SER A 124 4.74 11.71 -29.65
CA SER A 124 4.08 12.62 -30.61
C SER A 124 2.92 11.97 -31.37
N SER A 125 2.83 10.65 -31.42
CA SER A 125 1.82 9.92 -32.18
C SER A 125 0.39 10.29 -31.78
N ASN A 126 -0.47 10.43 -32.79
CA ASN A 126 -1.93 10.55 -32.62
C ASN A 126 -2.62 9.18 -32.52
N HIS A 127 -1.86 8.09 -32.41
CA HIS A 127 -2.43 6.79 -32.13
C HIS A 127 -3.24 6.86 -30.83
N PRO A 128 -4.50 6.39 -30.80
CA PRO A 128 -5.40 6.58 -29.65
C PRO A 128 -4.77 6.11 -28.33
N GLN A 129 -4.08 4.97 -28.33
CA GLN A 129 -3.39 4.44 -27.14
C GLN A 129 -2.16 5.26 -26.70
N CYS A 130 -1.38 5.83 -27.64
CA CYS A 130 -0.29 6.74 -27.31
C CYS A 130 -0.83 8.01 -26.64
N GLN A 131 -1.89 8.60 -27.20
CA GLN A 131 -2.56 9.75 -26.60
C GLN A 131 -3.08 9.42 -25.19
N TYR A 132 -3.73 8.27 -25.02
CA TYR A 132 -4.23 7.82 -23.72
C TYR A 132 -3.13 7.72 -22.65
N LEU A 133 -1.97 7.16 -23.01
CA LEU A 133 -0.84 6.96 -22.09
C LEU A 133 -0.11 8.26 -21.76
N ASN A 134 -0.04 9.19 -22.72
CA ASN A 134 0.87 10.33 -22.65
C ASN A 134 0.20 11.66 -22.28
N TRP A 135 -1.07 11.86 -22.64
CA TRP A 135 -1.76 13.14 -22.47
C TRP A 135 -2.13 13.40 -21.01
N ASN A 136 -1.52 14.44 -20.42
CA ASN A 136 -1.88 15.10 -19.17
C ASN A 136 -2.48 14.16 -18.10
N ARG A 137 -1.76 13.09 -17.75
CA ARG A 137 -2.27 11.99 -16.90
C ARG A 137 -2.66 12.48 -15.51
N ILE A 138 -1.87 13.37 -14.90
CA ILE A 138 -2.13 13.88 -13.55
C ILE A 138 -3.43 14.70 -13.56
N SER A 139 -3.52 15.66 -14.46
CA SER A 139 -4.66 16.57 -14.60
C SER A 139 -5.93 15.80 -14.95
N ARG A 140 -5.85 14.85 -15.89
CA ARG A 140 -6.97 13.98 -16.26
C ARG A 140 -7.49 13.19 -15.06
N HIS A 141 -6.61 12.56 -14.28
CA HIS A 141 -7.01 11.77 -13.12
C HIS A 141 -7.66 12.66 -12.05
N LEU A 142 -7.05 13.80 -11.73
CA LEU A 142 -7.59 14.74 -10.76
C LEU A 142 -8.89 15.41 -11.23
N ALA A 143 -9.12 15.56 -12.54
CA ALA A 143 -10.37 16.11 -13.05
C ALA A 143 -11.60 15.24 -12.73
N CYS A 144 -11.38 13.98 -12.37
CA CYS A 144 -12.44 13.06 -11.96
C CYS A 144 -13.59 12.99 -12.98
N ALA A 145 -13.25 12.89 -14.26
CA ALA A 145 -14.16 13.04 -15.40
C ALA A 145 -13.85 12.03 -16.52
N PRO A 146 -13.88 10.71 -16.24
CA PRO A 146 -13.43 9.70 -17.18
C PRO A 146 -14.32 9.62 -18.43
N ARG A 147 -15.63 9.90 -18.30
CA ARG A 147 -16.59 9.86 -19.42
C ARG A 147 -16.36 11.02 -20.39
N GLU A 148 -16.21 12.23 -19.87
CA GLU A 148 -15.95 13.44 -20.66
C GLU A 148 -14.60 13.33 -21.37
N TYR A 149 -13.59 12.75 -20.70
CA TYR A 149 -12.32 12.44 -21.35
C TYR A 149 -12.47 11.43 -22.48
N LEU A 150 -13.22 10.35 -22.26
CA LEU A 150 -13.45 9.33 -23.29
C LEU A 150 -14.18 9.91 -24.50
N GLU A 151 -15.17 10.78 -24.28
CA GLU A 151 -15.88 11.48 -25.35
C GLU A 151 -14.95 12.42 -26.12
N ALA A 152 -14.14 13.22 -25.42
CA ALA A 152 -13.20 14.13 -26.06
C ALA A 152 -12.11 13.38 -26.84
N TRP A 153 -11.64 12.25 -26.32
CA TRP A 153 -10.71 11.36 -27.01
C TRP A 153 -11.32 10.74 -28.28
N ARG A 154 -12.57 10.27 -28.22
CA ARG A 154 -13.27 9.70 -29.39
C ARG A 154 -13.56 10.73 -30.48
N THR A 155 -13.73 11.99 -30.10
CA THR A 155 -14.03 13.10 -31.02
C THR A 155 -12.81 13.92 -31.41
N ASP A 156 -11.60 13.47 -31.05
CA ASP A 156 -10.32 14.16 -31.28
C ASP A 156 -10.32 15.63 -30.80
N SER A 157 -10.98 15.88 -29.67
CA SER A 157 -11.17 17.22 -29.09
C SER A 157 -10.38 17.43 -27.79
N LEU A 158 -9.43 16.53 -27.47
CA LEU A 158 -8.56 16.63 -26.30
C LEU A 158 -7.79 17.95 -26.24
N ASP A 159 -7.36 18.46 -27.39
CA ASP A 159 -6.60 19.71 -27.48
C ASP A 159 -7.50 20.94 -27.70
N SER A 160 -8.83 20.77 -27.70
CA SER A 160 -9.75 21.89 -27.76
C SER A 160 -9.61 22.78 -26.51
N LYS A 161 -9.68 24.10 -26.72
CA LYS A 161 -9.54 25.08 -25.64
C LYS A 161 -10.57 24.86 -24.51
N ASP A 162 -11.80 24.53 -24.89
CA ASP A 162 -12.90 24.35 -23.95
C ASP A 162 -12.72 23.10 -23.09
N PHE A 163 -12.35 21.95 -23.70
CA PHE A 163 -12.10 20.73 -22.96
C PHE A 163 -10.89 20.86 -22.02
N ARG A 164 -9.81 21.48 -22.49
CA ARG A 164 -8.62 21.75 -21.66
C ARG A 164 -8.95 22.65 -20.47
N ALA A 165 -9.74 23.70 -20.68
CA ALA A 165 -10.20 24.57 -19.59
C ALA A 165 -11.09 23.82 -18.59
N PHE A 166 -11.95 22.93 -19.07
CA PHE A 166 -12.78 22.05 -18.23
C PHE A 166 -11.91 21.13 -17.35
N ILE A 167 -10.96 20.40 -17.94
CA ILE A 167 -10.06 19.50 -17.21
C ILE A 167 -9.23 20.26 -16.19
N ARG A 168 -8.63 21.39 -16.58
CA ARG A 168 -7.84 22.23 -15.66
C ARG A 168 -8.66 22.65 -14.43
N LYS A 169 -9.86 23.20 -14.66
CA LYS A 169 -10.75 23.68 -13.60
C LYS A 169 -11.09 22.55 -12.62
N ARG A 170 -11.51 21.39 -13.15
CA ARG A 170 -11.89 20.22 -12.35
C ARG A 170 -10.70 19.66 -11.56
N ALA A 171 -9.53 19.56 -12.19
CA ALA A 171 -8.32 19.08 -11.53
C ALA A 171 -7.91 19.98 -10.37
N GLU A 172 -7.99 21.30 -10.54
CA GLU A 172 -7.73 22.27 -9.48
C GLU A 172 -8.76 22.17 -8.34
N GLU A 173 -10.05 22.02 -8.65
CA GLU A 173 -11.12 21.80 -7.66
C GLU A 173 -10.85 20.56 -6.80
N THR A 174 -10.53 19.42 -7.44
CA THR A 174 -10.19 18.19 -6.73
C THR A 174 -8.95 18.36 -5.89
N LEU A 175 -7.89 18.95 -6.45
CA LEU A 175 -6.61 19.16 -5.76
C LEU A 175 -6.79 19.99 -4.47
N ARG A 176 -7.59 21.07 -4.52
CA ARG A 176 -7.90 21.90 -3.36
C ARG A 176 -8.79 21.19 -2.32
N SER A 177 -9.51 20.14 -2.73
CA SER A 177 -10.31 19.30 -1.83
C SER A 177 -9.51 18.17 -1.16
N LEU A 178 -8.26 17.93 -1.58
CA LEU A 178 -7.42 16.88 -0.99
C LEU A 178 -7.09 17.21 0.46
N SER A 179 -7.17 16.18 1.31
CA SER A 179 -6.76 16.28 2.72
C SER A 179 -5.25 16.14 2.90
N PHE A 180 -4.59 15.44 1.97
CA PHE A 180 -3.15 15.24 1.99
C PHE A 180 -2.56 15.16 0.58
N ILE A 181 -1.49 15.91 0.35
CA ILE A 181 -0.68 15.84 -0.87
C ILE A 181 0.72 15.38 -0.49
N GLY A 182 1.25 14.39 -1.21
CA GLY A 182 2.65 13.97 -1.14
C GLY A 182 3.34 14.10 -2.50
N PHE A 183 4.67 14.05 -2.49
CA PHE A 183 5.46 14.10 -3.72
C PHE A 183 6.55 13.04 -3.76
N GLN A 184 6.79 12.49 -4.94
CA GLN A 184 7.81 11.46 -5.16
C GLN A 184 9.23 11.99 -4.96
N GLU A 185 9.47 13.25 -5.28
CA GLU A 185 10.78 13.90 -5.13
C GLU A 185 11.12 14.19 -3.65
N ASP A 186 10.10 14.22 -2.78
CA ASP A 186 10.23 14.42 -1.33
C ASP A 186 9.51 13.28 -0.59
N PHE A 187 9.74 12.04 -1.06
CA PHE A 187 8.95 10.87 -0.67
C PHE A 187 9.07 10.56 0.82
N GLU A 188 10.30 10.53 1.35
CA GLU A 188 10.54 10.20 2.77
C GLU A 188 9.83 11.19 3.70
N ARG A 189 9.97 12.50 3.43
CA ARG A 189 9.30 13.54 4.22
C ARG A 189 7.78 13.47 4.08
N SER A 190 7.28 13.27 2.85
CA SER A 190 5.85 13.13 2.58
C SER A 190 5.27 11.90 3.30
N LEU A 191 6.01 10.80 3.31
CA LEU A 191 5.62 9.58 4.01
C LEU A 191 5.59 9.78 5.53
N SER A 192 6.61 10.40 6.12
CA SER A 192 6.60 10.69 7.57
C SER A 192 5.45 11.63 7.96
N ALA A 193 5.15 12.64 7.14
CA ALA A 193 3.98 13.49 7.35
C ALA A 193 2.66 12.71 7.24
N LEU A 194 2.55 11.79 6.27
CA LEU A 194 1.40 10.91 6.12
C LEU A 194 1.23 9.97 7.33
N GLN A 195 2.33 9.38 7.80
CA GLN A 195 2.36 8.52 8.98
C GLN A 195 1.91 9.28 10.22
N LEU A 196 2.39 10.50 10.40
CA LEU A 196 1.97 11.38 11.47
C LEU A 196 0.47 11.72 11.40
N TRP A 197 -0.02 12.03 10.20
CA TRP A 197 -1.42 12.38 9.96
C TRP A 197 -2.39 11.23 10.24
N LEU A 198 -2.00 10.01 9.86
CA LEU A 198 -2.82 8.80 9.99
C LEU A 198 -2.48 7.96 11.23
N SER A 199 -1.49 8.39 12.03
CA SER A 199 -0.93 7.62 13.16
C SER A 199 -0.50 6.20 12.76
N LEU A 200 0.19 6.09 11.62
CA LEU A 200 0.73 4.83 11.10
C LEU A 200 2.14 4.58 11.64
N PRO A 201 2.60 3.32 11.69
CA PRO A 201 3.97 3.02 12.10
C PRO A 201 5.00 3.71 11.20
N PRO A 202 6.13 4.19 11.76
CA PRO A 202 7.21 4.83 11.01
C PRO A 202 8.05 3.81 10.22
N ASP A 203 7.45 3.18 9.22
CA ASP A 203 8.09 2.18 8.35
C ASP A 203 8.28 2.70 6.92
N GLN A 204 9.12 2.05 6.13
CA GLN A 204 9.32 2.38 4.73
C GLN A 204 8.53 1.42 3.82
N PRO A 205 7.75 1.96 2.85
CA PRO A 205 7.13 1.17 1.81
C PRO A 205 8.17 0.33 1.07
N GLN A 206 7.85 -0.93 0.88
CA GLN A 206 8.80 -1.84 0.26
C GLN A 206 9.01 -1.47 -1.22
N PRO A 207 10.27 -1.42 -1.69
CA PRO A 207 10.55 -1.18 -3.09
C PRO A 207 10.10 -2.40 -3.90
N LEU A 208 9.06 -2.24 -4.71
CA LEU A 208 8.51 -3.34 -5.52
C LEU A 208 9.23 -3.52 -6.85
N ASN A 209 10.03 -2.53 -7.27
CA ASN A 209 10.63 -2.45 -8.60
C ASN A 209 12.16 -2.65 -8.57
N ILE A 210 12.67 -3.56 -7.72
CA ILE A 210 14.11 -3.79 -7.54
C ILE A 210 14.78 -4.31 -8.83
N HIS A 211 14.08 -5.04 -9.69
CA HIS A 211 14.65 -5.50 -10.97
C HIS A 211 14.68 -4.40 -12.03
N ALA A 212 13.67 -3.52 -12.04
CA ALA A 212 13.62 -2.41 -12.99
C ALA A 212 14.74 -1.39 -12.74
N SER A 213 15.20 -1.24 -11.49
CA SER A 213 16.34 -0.37 -11.16
C SER A 213 17.69 -0.93 -11.59
N LYS A 214 17.81 -2.25 -11.79
CA LYS A 214 19.05 -2.88 -12.28
C LYS A 214 19.24 -2.72 -13.79
N GLN A 215 18.17 -2.49 -14.53
CA GLN A 215 18.26 -2.23 -15.97
C GLN A 215 18.59 -0.77 -16.23
N GLN A 216 19.58 -0.51 -17.09
CA GLN A 216 19.93 0.84 -17.48
C GLN A 216 18.82 1.41 -18.38
N LYS A 217 18.13 2.44 -17.89
CA LYS A 217 17.15 3.19 -18.68
C LYS A 217 17.84 3.89 -19.85
N PRO A 218 17.39 3.66 -21.11
CA PRO A 218 17.95 4.35 -22.26
C PRO A 218 17.78 5.86 -22.13
N LYS A 219 18.77 6.61 -22.62
CA LYS A 219 18.70 8.07 -22.68
C LYS A 219 17.76 8.46 -23.83
N LEU A 220 16.75 9.29 -23.52
CA LEU A 220 15.89 9.87 -24.55
C LEU A 220 16.65 10.94 -25.36
N SER A 221 16.34 11.03 -26.65
CA SER A 221 16.82 12.12 -27.50
C SER A 221 16.15 13.45 -27.12
N GLU A 222 16.76 14.57 -27.51
CA GLU A 222 16.18 15.91 -27.31
C GLU A 222 14.81 16.03 -27.99
N GLU A 223 14.66 15.44 -29.18
CA GLU A 223 13.39 15.37 -29.91
C GLU A 223 12.32 14.63 -29.10
N ALA A 224 12.65 13.47 -28.50
CA ALA A 224 11.72 12.72 -27.69
C ALA A 224 11.32 13.47 -26.41
N VAL A 225 12.27 14.18 -25.78
CA VAL A 225 11.99 15.03 -24.61
C VAL A 225 11.10 16.20 -25.00
N ALA A 226 11.31 16.84 -26.16
CA ALA A 226 10.46 17.91 -26.66
C ALA A 226 9.03 17.41 -26.93
N ALA A 227 8.89 16.25 -27.59
CA ALA A 227 7.60 15.62 -27.84
C ALA A 227 6.88 15.24 -26.53
N ALA A 228 7.60 14.75 -25.53
CA ALA A 228 7.04 14.45 -24.21
C ALA A 228 6.52 15.72 -23.50
N ASN A 229 7.27 16.84 -23.57
CA ASN A 229 6.86 18.11 -22.95
C ASN A 229 5.55 18.67 -23.53
N GLN A 230 5.30 18.46 -24.83
CA GLN A 230 4.05 18.89 -25.47
C GLN A 230 2.81 18.13 -24.95
N ARG A 231 2.98 17.01 -24.23
CA ARG A 231 1.88 16.18 -23.73
C ARG A 231 1.53 16.41 -22.26
N ILE A 232 2.29 17.26 -21.55
CA ILE A 232 2.23 17.42 -20.08
C ILE A 232 2.03 18.87 -19.63
N ASP A 233 1.59 19.74 -20.54
CA ASP A 233 1.47 21.17 -20.27
C ASP A 233 0.44 21.49 -19.16
N LEU A 234 -0.74 20.86 -19.18
CA LEU A 234 -1.69 20.97 -18.07
C LEU A 234 -1.15 20.33 -16.80
N ASP A 235 -0.45 19.19 -16.91
CA ASP A 235 0.16 18.55 -15.74
C ASP A 235 1.19 19.46 -15.06
N GLN A 236 1.95 20.24 -15.84
CA GLN A 236 2.89 21.23 -15.31
C GLN A 236 2.16 22.33 -14.52
N GLU A 237 1.06 22.87 -15.05
CA GLU A 237 0.24 23.85 -14.34
C GLU A 237 -0.35 23.29 -13.03
N ILE A 238 -0.98 22.11 -13.10
CA ILE A 238 -1.62 21.48 -11.94
C ILE A 238 -0.60 21.08 -10.87
N VAL A 239 0.57 20.56 -11.27
CA VAL A 239 1.64 20.23 -10.33
C VAL A 239 2.21 21.49 -9.68
N ALA A 240 2.32 22.61 -10.38
CA ALA A 240 2.75 23.88 -9.77
C ALA A 240 1.79 24.31 -8.64
N ILE A 241 0.47 24.28 -8.88
CA ILE A 241 -0.54 24.56 -7.85
C ILE A 241 -0.42 23.57 -6.68
N ALA A 242 -0.18 22.29 -6.98
CA ALA A 242 -0.05 21.26 -5.96
C ALA A 242 1.19 21.47 -5.07
N ARG A 243 2.27 22.03 -5.61
CA ARG A 243 3.47 22.37 -4.84
C ARG A 243 3.19 23.47 -3.82
N GLU A 244 2.47 24.52 -4.21
CA GLU A 244 2.06 25.58 -3.28
C GLU A 244 1.23 25.00 -2.13
N LEU A 245 0.23 24.17 -2.42
CA LEU A 245 -0.61 23.52 -1.41
C LEU A 245 0.19 22.56 -0.52
N TYR A 246 1.16 21.84 -1.09
CA TYR A 246 2.06 20.97 -0.35
C TYR A 246 2.95 21.77 0.61
N ASP A 247 3.54 22.87 0.16
CA ASP A 247 4.40 23.70 1.00
C ASP A 247 3.62 24.30 2.17
N GLU A 248 2.39 24.77 1.92
CA GLU A 248 1.47 25.20 2.99
C GLU A 248 1.14 24.06 3.96
N GLN A 249 0.85 22.87 3.46
CA GLN A 249 0.60 21.69 4.28
C GLN A 249 1.83 21.38 5.16
N MET A 250 3.02 21.29 4.58
CA MET A 250 4.25 21.01 5.31
C MET A 250 4.54 22.07 6.37
N ALA A 251 4.30 23.36 6.07
CA ALA A 251 4.43 24.44 7.04
C ALA A 251 3.47 24.27 8.23
N ARG A 252 2.22 23.86 8.00
CA ARG A 252 1.26 23.54 9.07
C ARG A 252 1.72 22.37 9.93
N PHE A 253 2.21 21.29 9.31
CA PHE A 253 2.77 20.14 10.02
C PHE A 253 3.97 20.56 10.88
N GLN A 254 4.88 21.34 10.31
CA GLN A 254 6.06 21.84 11.02
C GLN A 254 5.71 22.75 12.19
N ALA A 255 4.72 23.64 12.04
CA ALA A 255 4.25 24.50 13.11
C ALA A 255 3.58 23.71 14.26
N THR A 256 2.94 22.58 13.95
CA THR A 256 2.19 21.76 14.91
C THR A 256 3.09 20.75 15.64
N TYR A 257 4.00 20.11 14.90
CA TYR A 257 4.73 18.93 15.37
C TYR A 257 6.26 19.12 15.40
N GLY A 258 6.79 20.25 14.93
CA GLY A 258 8.22 20.49 14.77
C GLY A 258 8.78 19.97 13.45
N MET A 259 10.10 20.02 13.27
CA MET A 259 10.76 19.64 12.00
C MET A 259 10.95 18.14 11.82
N ASP A 260 10.84 17.35 12.89
CA ASP A 260 11.11 15.92 12.89
C ASP A 260 9.81 15.12 12.84
N PHE A 261 9.27 14.97 11.63
CA PHE A 261 8.01 14.25 11.42
C PHE A 261 8.12 12.76 11.75
N ALA A 262 9.30 12.15 11.59
CA ALA A 262 9.49 10.73 11.85
C ALA A 262 9.34 10.41 13.34
N ASN A 263 10.04 11.17 14.19
CA ASN A 263 9.92 11.01 15.65
C ASN A 263 8.50 11.35 16.15
N ALA A 264 7.88 12.41 15.63
CA ALA A 264 6.50 12.74 15.97
C ALA A 264 5.50 11.64 15.54
N ALA A 265 5.74 11.01 14.37
CA ALA A 265 4.90 9.93 13.86
C ALA A 265 4.98 8.70 14.76
N GLU A 266 6.19 8.33 15.20
CA GLU A 266 6.40 7.23 16.14
C GLU A 266 5.64 7.44 17.46
N ASP A 267 5.76 8.65 18.04
CA ASP A 267 5.04 9.03 19.26
C ASP A 267 3.51 8.94 19.09
N ASN A 268 2.98 9.44 17.96
CA ASN A 268 1.54 9.40 17.68
C ASN A 268 1.05 7.97 17.43
N TYR A 269 1.81 7.17 16.71
CA TYR A 269 1.53 5.77 16.47
C TYR A 269 1.42 4.99 17.80
N HIS A 270 2.40 5.12 18.69
CA HIS A 270 2.35 4.47 20.01
C HIS A 270 1.16 4.94 20.86
N LYS A 271 0.77 6.22 20.77
CA LYS A 271 -0.43 6.74 21.46
C LYS A 271 -1.74 6.21 20.86
N ALA A 272 -1.76 5.91 19.56
CA ALA A 272 -2.94 5.39 18.86
C ALA A 272 -3.18 3.90 19.11
N LEU A 273 -2.16 3.18 19.60
CA LEU A 273 -2.25 1.80 20.04
C LEU A 273 -2.94 1.72 21.43
N ILE A 274 -4.28 1.80 21.44
CA ILE A 274 -5.07 1.85 22.69
C ILE A 274 -5.63 0.47 23.06
N ARG A 275 -5.70 0.23 24.37
CA ARG A 275 -6.35 -0.87 25.11
C ARG A 275 -5.57 -2.19 25.05
N PRO A 276 -4.68 -2.42 26.01
CA PRO A 276 -3.99 -3.70 26.10
C PRO A 276 -5.02 -4.82 26.31
N ALA A 277 -5.01 -5.78 25.40
CA ALA A 277 -5.84 -6.97 25.54
C ALA A 277 -5.18 -7.92 26.54
N GLY A 278 -6.01 -8.71 27.26
CA GLY A 278 -5.52 -9.88 27.97
C GLY A 278 -5.27 -11.07 27.03
N TRP A 279 -5.76 -11.00 25.79
CA TRP A 279 -5.60 -12.00 24.73
C TRP A 279 -5.71 -11.31 23.38
N ALA A 280 -4.79 -11.58 22.46
CA ALA A 280 -4.78 -11.03 21.12
C ALA A 280 -4.63 -12.16 20.09
N VAL A 281 -5.43 -12.11 19.02
CA VAL A 281 -5.23 -12.93 17.82
C VAL A 281 -5.08 -11.99 16.65
N VAL A 282 -3.96 -12.08 15.98
CA VAL A 282 -3.65 -11.37 14.75
C VAL A 282 -3.83 -12.38 13.61
N ASP A 283 -5.05 -12.44 13.09
CA ASP A 283 -5.31 -13.03 11.77
C ASP A 283 -4.76 -12.06 10.73
N MET A 284 -3.97 -12.57 9.78
CA MET A 284 -3.28 -11.74 8.78
C MET A 284 -4.23 -11.00 7.81
N SER A 285 -5.55 -11.20 7.95
CA SER A 285 -6.61 -10.38 7.35
C SER A 285 -6.74 -8.97 7.94
N GLN A 286 -6.33 -8.83 9.21
CA GLN A 286 -6.46 -7.61 10.01
C GLN A 286 -5.33 -6.61 9.74
N PRO A 287 -5.48 -5.35 10.19
CA PRO A 287 -4.40 -4.39 10.26
C PRO A 287 -3.20 -4.97 11.01
N LEU A 288 -2.02 -4.78 10.44
CA LEU A 288 -0.77 -5.25 10.99
C LEU A 288 0.07 -4.04 11.38
N ASN A 289 0.19 -3.81 12.68
CA ASN A 289 0.97 -2.72 13.26
C ASN A 289 2.41 -3.21 13.39
N GLY A 290 3.28 -2.87 12.43
CA GLY A 290 4.65 -3.35 12.41
C GLY A 290 5.29 -3.26 11.03
N THR A 291 6.52 -3.78 10.91
CA THR A 291 7.38 -3.59 9.74
C THR A 291 7.87 -4.92 9.17
N GLY A 292 8.41 -4.90 7.94
CA GLY A 292 9.04 -6.08 7.33
C GLY A 292 8.04 -7.15 6.84
N TRP A 293 6.82 -6.74 6.49
CA TRP A 293 5.78 -7.61 5.95
C TRP A 293 5.44 -7.26 4.51
N HIS A 294 5.27 -8.28 3.67
CA HIS A 294 4.61 -8.15 2.38
C HIS A 294 3.10 -7.92 2.56
N CYS A 295 2.45 -7.49 1.47
CA CYS A 295 1.00 -7.37 1.42
C CYS A 295 0.33 -8.72 1.74
N ARG A 296 -0.88 -8.66 2.30
CA ARG A 296 -1.71 -9.83 2.55
C ARG A 296 -1.95 -10.64 1.27
N GLU A 297 -1.91 -11.95 1.42
CA GLU A 297 -2.32 -12.93 0.42
C GLU A 297 -3.51 -13.71 0.95
N ARG A 298 -4.34 -14.22 0.05
CA ARG A 298 -5.48 -15.05 0.39
C ARG A 298 -5.32 -16.41 -0.27
N ASN A 299 -5.28 -17.46 0.55
CA ASN A 299 -5.35 -18.84 0.10
C ASN A 299 -6.65 -19.46 0.59
N GLU A 300 -7.50 -19.97 -0.33
CA GLU A 300 -8.82 -20.63 -0.20
C GLU A 300 -9.78 -20.07 0.88
N ARG A 301 -9.36 -19.99 2.15
CA ARG A 301 -10.14 -19.48 3.29
C ARG A 301 -9.37 -18.61 4.30
N LYS A 302 -8.03 -18.54 4.25
CA LYS A 302 -7.23 -17.78 5.22
C LYS A 302 -6.39 -16.71 4.54
N PHE A 303 -6.14 -15.65 5.28
CA PHE A 303 -5.14 -14.67 4.89
C PHE A 303 -3.78 -15.05 5.46
N SER A 304 -2.73 -14.73 4.73
CA SER A 304 -1.36 -14.92 5.13
C SER A 304 -0.51 -13.73 4.71
N ARG A 305 0.65 -13.58 5.33
CA ARG A 305 1.64 -12.56 4.97
C ARG A 305 3.03 -13.18 5.01
N TRP A 306 3.84 -12.82 4.04
CA TRP A 306 5.25 -13.16 4.03
C TRP A 306 6.07 -12.13 4.79
N ILE A 307 7.03 -12.58 5.58
CA ILE A 307 8.14 -11.74 6.02
C ILE A 307 8.94 -11.30 4.78
N GLY A 308 9.33 -10.03 4.72
CA GLY A 308 10.20 -9.54 3.67
C GLY A 308 10.06 -8.05 3.38
N PRO A 309 10.99 -7.49 2.57
CA PRO A 309 12.08 -8.14 1.86
C PRO A 309 13.30 -8.43 2.72
N THR A 310 13.36 -7.89 3.94
CA THR A 310 14.36 -8.25 4.94
C THR A 310 13.97 -9.54 5.67
N PRO A 311 14.92 -10.30 6.23
CA PRO A 311 14.61 -11.50 7.02
C PRO A 311 13.97 -11.21 8.39
N THR A 312 13.77 -9.94 8.71
CA THR A 312 13.18 -9.46 9.97
C THR A 312 11.82 -8.86 9.70
N ALA A 313 10.84 -9.25 10.51
CA ALA A 313 9.55 -8.58 10.62
C ALA A 313 9.25 -8.23 12.08
N THR A 314 8.54 -7.13 12.29
CA THR A 314 8.10 -6.70 13.63
C THR A 314 6.59 -6.62 13.70
N ILE A 315 6.02 -6.83 14.87
CA ILE A 315 4.61 -6.55 15.16
C ILE A 315 4.47 -5.98 16.57
N ASP A 316 3.74 -4.88 16.67
CA ASP A 316 3.41 -4.19 17.90
C ASP A 316 1.96 -4.52 18.30
N ILE A 317 1.80 -5.14 19.47
CA ILE A 317 0.52 -5.61 19.97
C ILE A 317 0.22 -4.92 21.30
N PRO A 318 -0.85 -4.12 21.42
CA PRO A 318 -1.29 -3.61 22.72
C PRO A 318 -1.66 -4.79 23.63
N PHE A 319 -0.90 -5.01 24.70
CA PHE A 319 -1.02 -6.23 25.50
C PHE A 319 -0.69 -6.00 26.98
N ARG A 320 -1.44 -6.66 27.88
CA ARG A 320 -1.20 -6.57 29.33
C ARG A 320 -0.02 -7.45 29.74
N LYS A 321 0.99 -6.86 30.39
CA LYS A 321 2.23 -7.55 30.77
C LYS A 321 2.23 -8.00 32.24
N ASP A 322 1.07 -8.29 32.83
CA ASP A 322 0.94 -8.58 34.28
C ASP A 322 1.14 -10.06 34.65
N ARG A 323 1.51 -10.91 33.68
CA ARG A 323 1.73 -12.36 33.84
C ARG A 323 2.75 -12.86 32.82
N ASP A 324 3.18 -14.10 33.00
CA ASP A 324 3.86 -14.86 31.94
C ASP A 324 2.94 -14.96 30.73
N ILE A 325 3.50 -14.73 29.55
CA ILE A 325 2.75 -14.77 28.29
C ILE A 325 3.21 -15.95 27.45
N LEU A 326 2.31 -16.49 26.64
CA LEU A 326 2.64 -17.35 25.52
C LEU A 326 2.43 -16.56 24.23
N VAL A 327 3.45 -16.57 23.38
CA VAL A 327 3.35 -16.15 21.99
C VAL A 327 3.33 -17.39 21.14
N ARG A 328 2.38 -17.49 20.22
CA ARG A 328 2.27 -18.59 19.25
C ARG A 328 2.07 -18.03 17.86
N PHE A 329 2.74 -18.59 16.86
CA PHE A 329 2.47 -18.23 15.46
C PHE A 329 2.52 -19.44 14.53
N ARG A 330 1.71 -19.37 13.48
CA ARG A 330 1.51 -20.47 12.51
C ARG A 330 2.17 -20.14 11.19
N VAL A 331 3.15 -20.96 10.81
CA VAL A 331 3.85 -20.88 9.53
C VAL A 331 3.23 -21.87 8.55
N THR A 332 2.76 -21.38 7.41
CA THR A 332 2.08 -22.17 6.38
C THR A 332 2.98 -22.51 5.20
N ASN A 333 4.02 -21.72 4.95
CA ASN A 333 4.90 -21.93 3.83
C ASN A 333 6.31 -21.40 4.10
N ILE A 334 7.30 -22.12 3.54
CA ILE A 334 8.73 -21.84 3.65
C ILE A 334 9.37 -22.16 2.32
N LEU A 335 10.41 -21.41 1.94
CA LEU A 335 11.16 -21.62 0.71
C LEU A 335 12.46 -22.40 0.95
N SER A 336 12.92 -22.47 2.20
CA SER A 336 14.12 -23.19 2.64
C SER A 336 13.95 -23.64 4.09
N THR A 337 14.44 -24.83 4.45
CA THR A 337 14.40 -25.30 5.85
C THR A 337 15.17 -24.38 6.77
N ARG A 338 16.23 -23.74 6.25
CA ARG A 338 17.07 -22.79 7.00
C ARG A 338 16.26 -21.63 7.58
N GLN A 339 15.24 -21.15 6.86
CA GLN A 339 14.37 -20.06 7.32
C GLN A 339 13.67 -20.39 8.64
N VAL A 340 13.41 -21.67 8.87
CA VAL A 340 12.80 -22.19 10.10
C VAL A 340 13.84 -22.64 11.12
N ASP A 341 14.91 -23.30 10.67
CA ASP A 341 15.88 -23.91 11.57
C ASP A 341 16.70 -22.85 12.35
N GLU A 342 16.87 -21.65 11.78
CA GLU A 342 17.50 -20.49 12.44
C GLU A 342 16.47 -19.41 12.81
N LEU A 343 15.18 -19.76 12.87
CA LEU A 343 14.14 -18.81 13.26
C LEU A 343 14.32 -18.41 14.73
N THR A 344 14.28 -17.11 14.99
CA THR A 344 14.29 -16.57 16.35
C THR A 344 13.12 -15.63 16.58
N LEU A 345 12.68 -15.58 17.84
CA LEU A 345 11.68 -14.65 18.31
C LEU A 345 12.31 -13.80 19.41
N LYS A 346 12.20 -12.48 19.27
CA LYS A 346 12.41 -11.55 20.38
C LYS A 346 11.09 -10.93 20.79
N VAL A 347 10.89 -10.81 22.08
CA VAL A 347 9.75 -10.12 22.67
C VAL A 347 10.29 -8.98 23.50
N ASP A 348 10.03 -7.76 23.05
CA ASP A 348 10.79 -6.58 23.44
C ASP A 348 12.30 -6.84 23.21
N ASP A 349 13.13 -6.87 24.26
CA ASP A 349 14.57 -7.17 24.18
C ASP A 349 14.91 -8.65 24.54
N TYR A 350 13.91 -9.44 24.94
CA TYR A 350 14.11 -10.82 25.40
C TYR A 350 14.12 -11.80 24.23
N ALA A 351 15.22 -12.54 24.06
CA ALA A 351 15.32 -13.63 23.08
C ALA A 351 14.58 -14.87 23.58
N ALA A 352 13.37 -15.09 23.08
CA ALA A 352 12.46 -16.12 23.56
C ALA A 352 12.82 -17.50 22.97
N PRO A 353 13.00 -18.55 23.80
CA PRO A 353 13.21 -19.91 23.31
C PRO A 353 11.96 -20.42 22.58
N LEU A 354 12.11 -20.78 21.31
CA LEU A 354 11.03 -21.31 20.50
C LEU A 354 10.89 -22.83 20.64
N HIS A 355 9.67 -23.30 20.85
CA HIS A 355 9.27 -24.68 20.70
C HIS A 355 8.55 -24.87 19.38
N ARG A 356 8.99 -25.87 18.60
CA ARG A 356 8.46 -26.18 17.26
C ARG A 356 7.67 -27.48 17.30
N TRP A 357 6.47 -27.46 16.73
CA TRP A 357 5.65 -28.67 16.53
C TRP A 357 4.76 -28.54 15.29
N SER A 358 4.23 -29.65 14.80
CA SER A 358 3.37 -29.66 13.60
C SER A 358 1.90 -29.78 14.00
N GLU A 359 1.07 -28.83 13.57
CA GLU A 359 -0.40 -28.88 13.76
C GLU A 359 -1.05 -29.72 12.64
N SER A 360 -0.48 -29.66 11.44
CA SER A 360 -0.89 -30.48 10.30
C SER A 360 0.28 -30.70 9.33
N THR A 361 0.04 -31.41 8.21
CA THR A 361 1.05 -31.60 7.15
C THR A 361 1.59 -30.28 6.59
N PHE A 362 0.79 -29.22 6.60
CA PHE A 362 1.12 -27.94 5.95
C PHE A 362 1.26 -26.78 6.94
N VAL A 363 1.14 -27.03 8.24
CA VAL A 363 1.20 -25.98 9.27
C VAL A 363 2.18 -26.37 10.36
N VAL A 364 3.23 -25.57 10.48
CA VAL A 364 4.21 -25.66 11.58
C VAL A 364 3.91 -24.54 12.57
N VAL A 365 3.86 -24.89 13.84
CA VAL A 365 3.58 -23.97 14.94
C VAL A 365 4.84 -23.74 15.74
N PHE A 366 5.07 -22.48 16.06
CA PHE A 366 6.09 -22.04 17.00
C PHE A 366 5.40 -21.42 18.19
N ASP A 367 5.78 -21.81 19.39
CA ASP A 367 5.38 -21.11 20.60
C ASP A 367 6.56 -20.86 21.54
N ALA A 368 6.43 -19.81 22.35
CA ALA A 368 7.39 -19.45 23.37
C ALA A 368 6.66 -18.90 24.59
N VAL A 369 7.11 -19.30 25.77
CA VAL A 369 6.70 -18.70 27.04
C VAL A 369 7.70 -17.59 27.38
N ILE A 370 7.19 -16.39 27.63
CA ILE A 370 7.98 -15.24 28.02
C ILE A 370 7.66 -14.94 29.49
N PRO A 371 8.65 -15.07 30.39
CA PRO A 371 8.45 -14.75 31.80
C PRO A 371 8.10 -13.27 32.00
N GLN A 372 7.17 -12.98 32.91
CA GLN A 372 6.71 -11.62 33.21
C GLN A 372 7.85 -10.64 33.52
N GLN A 373 8.88 -11.14 34.21
CA GLN A 373 10.04 -10.35 34.64
C GLN A 373 10.95 -9.88 33.49
N GLU A 374 10.87 -10.54 32.32
CA GLU A 374 11.68 -10.20 31.14
C GLU A 374 10.96 -9.20 30.22
N LEU A 375 9.67 -8.95 30.45
CA LEU A 375 8.86 -8.02 29.65
C LEU A 375 9.23 -6.57 29.95
N ASN A 376 9.22 -5.71 28.92
CA ASN A 376 9.43 -4.28 29.10
C ASN A 376 8.14 -3.60 29.58
N HIS A 377 8.11 -3.15 30.85
CA HIS A 377 6.95 -2.49 31.46
C HIS A 377 6.88 -0.97 31.22
N ALA A 378 7.76 -0.41 30.40
CA ALA A 378 7.75 1.02 30.09
C ALA A 378 6.49 1.44 29.30
N ASN A 379 5.86 0.50 28.59
CA ASN A 379 4.61 0.73 27.87
C ASN A 379 3.78 -0.58 27.77
N ASP A 380 2.50 -0.41 27.44
CA ASP A 380 1.53 -1.50 27.25
C ASP A 380 1.57 -2.09 25.83
N ILE A 381 2.70 -1.98 25.13
CA ILE A 381 2.88 -2.49 23.76
C ILE A 381 3.91 -3.62 23.81
N LEU A 382 3.52 -4.80 23.35
CA LEU A 382 4.41 -5.92 23.16
C LEU A 382 4.99 -5.86 21.75
N ARG A 383 6.30 -5.67 21.61
CA ARG A 383 6.96 -5.73 20.31
C ARG A 383 7.50 -7.14 20.06
N LEU A 384 6.92 -7.85 19.11
CA LEU A 384 7.48 -9.11 18.62
C LEU A 384 8.40 -8.81 17.45
N THR A 385 9.63 -9.32 17.49
CA THR A 385 10.55 -9.32 16.35
C THR A 385 10.79 -10.76 15.94
N ILE A 386 10.41 -11.09 14.71
CA ILE A 386 10.56 -12.42 14.13
C ILE A 386 11.67 -12.34 13.09
N ASP A 387 12.78 -13.02 13.38
CA ASP A 387 13.96 -13.05 12.52
C ASP A 387 14.09 -14.46 11.92
N CYS A 388 13.97 -14.59 10.60
CA CYS A 388 14.34 -15.81 9.89
C CYS A 388 15.78 -15.75 9.37
N ALA A 389 16.34 -16.88 8.93
CA ALA A 389 17.72 -16.92 8.43
C ALA A 389 17.96 -16.04 7.20
N GLU A 390 16.97 -16.04 6.29
CA GLU A 390 17.12 -15.51 4.95
C GLU A 390 15.76 -15.22 4.31
N THR A 391 15.78 -14.31 3.34
CA THR A 391 14.69 -14.12 2.38
C THR A 391 15.13 -14.59 1.00
N ILE A 392 14.30 -15.37 0.34
CA ILE A 392 14.59 -15.96 -0.97
C ILE A 392 13.78 -15.24 -2.02
N THR A 393 14.42 -14.86 -3.14
CA THR A 393 13.70 -14.26 -4.28
C THR A 393 12.87 -15.35 -4.96
N MET A 394 11.56 -15.13 -5.10
CA MET A 394 10.74 -16.06 -5.88
C MET A 394 11.21 -16.11 -7.34
N THR A 395 11.20 -17.31 -7.91
CA THR A 395 11.56 -17.55 -9.31
C THR A 395 10.33 -17.60 -10.22
N THR A 396 9.14 -17.46 -9.66
CA THR A 396 7.88 -17.39 -10.42
C THR A 396 7.92 -16.17 -11.35
N PRO A 397 7.62 -16.33 -12.64
CA PRO A 397 7.52 -15.19 -13.56
C PRO A 397 6.57 -14.12 -13.00
N GLY A 398 7.05 -12.88 -12.91
CA GLY A 398 6.26 -11.75 -12.39
C GLY A 398 6.29 -11.56 -10.88
N ASP A 399 6.82 -12.51 -10.09
CA ASP A 399 7.02 -12.34 -8.65
C ASP A 399 8.51 -12.22 -8.33
N ALA A 400 8.93 -10.97 -8.10
CA ALA A 400 10.30 -10.60 -7.76
C ALA A 400 10.54 -10.44 -6.26
N ARG A 401 9.57 -10.80 -5.42
CA ARG A 401 9.66 -10.53 -3.98
C ARG A 401 10.71 -11.41 -3.33
N GLN A 402 11.40 -10.84 -2.35
CA GLN A 402 12.24 -11.58 -1.42
C GLN A 402 11.35 -12.03 -0.25
N LEU A 403 11.13 -13.33 -0.12
CA LEU A 403 10.19 -13.91 0.83
C LEU A 403 10.92 -14.70 1.92
N GLY A 404 10.61 -14.39 3.17
CA GLY A 404 10.99 -15.12 4.37
C GLY A 404 10.04 -16.29 4.62
N LEU A 405 9.37 -16.25 5.77
CA LEU A 405 8.33 -17.21 6.16
C LEU A 405 6.95 -16.66 5.83
N GLU A 406 6.02 -17.54 5.44
CA GLU A 406 4.61 -17.20 5.35
C GLU A 406 3.93 -17.51 6.69
N ILE A 407 3.37 -16.48 7.34
CA ILE A 407 2.63 -16.59 8.59
C ILE A 407 1.15 -16.32 8.30
N CYS A 408 0.25 -17.14 8.86
CA CYS A 408 -1.20 -16.91 8.73
C CYS A 408 -1.86 -16.39 10.01
N GLU A 409 -1.23 -16.56 11.16
CA GLU A 409 -1.83 -16.19 12.44
C GLU A 409 -0.76 -16.03 13.53
N ILE A 410 -0.94 -15.05 14.42
CA ILE A 410 -0.18 -14.87 15.65
C ILE A 410 -1.17 -14.77 16.82
N GLU A 411 -0.96 -15.56 17.86
CA GLU A 411 -1.73 -15.54 19.11
C GLU A 411 -0.81 -15.09 20.26
N VAL A 412 -1.33 -14.20 21.11
CA VAL A 412 -0.67 -13.76 22.33
C VAL A 412 -1.67 -13.82 23.47
N GLY A 413 -1.27 -14.38 24.60
CA GLY A 413 -2.16 -14.60 25.74
C GLY A 413 -1.40 -14.99 27.00
N PRO A 414 -2.06 -15.09 28.15
CA PRO A 414 -1.45 -15.53 29.40
C PRO A 414 -1.08 -17.01 29.27
N SER A 415 0.11 -17.41 29.70
CA SER A 415 0.62 -18.78 29.50
C SER A 415 -0.27 -19.84 30.17
N ASP A 416 -0.87 -19.51 31.31
CA ASP A 416 -1.81 -20.35 32.06
C ASP A 416 -3.14 -20.60 31.32
N ALA A 417 -3.55 -19.70 30.42
CA ALA A 417 -4.77 -19.85 29.64
C ALA A 417 -4.61 -20.80 28.44
N PHE A 418 -3.43 -20.89 27.84
CA PHE A 418 -3.16 -21.76 26.69
C PHE A 418 -3.12 -23.26 27.01
N ILE A 419 -2.80 -23.61 28.26
CA ILE A 419 -2.73 -25.00 28.73
C ILE A 419 -4.07 -25.73 28.55
N LEU A 420 -5.18 -24.99 28.45
CA LEU A 420 -6.52 -25.54 28.24
C LEU A 420 -6.85 -25.89 26.77
N GLN A 421 -5.99 -25.55 25.80
CA GLN A 421 -6.23 -25.77 24.36
C GLN A 421 -5.19 -26.71 23.71
N ALA A 422 -4.88 -27.83 24.35
CA ALA A 422 -3.83 -28.75 23.90
C ALA A 422 -4.00 -29.25 22.44
N PRO A 423 -2.89 -29.58 21.74
CA PRO A 423 -2.90 -29.97 20.33
C PRO A 423 -3.76 -31.22 20.11
N GLY A 424 -4.68 -31.16 19.15
CA GLY A 424 -5.57 -32.28 18.79
C GLY A 424 -7.01 -32.15 19.27
N THR A 425 -7.36 -31.06 19.97
CA THR A 425 -8.77 -30.72 20.21
C THR A 425 -9.31 -29.99 18.98
N PRO A 426 -10.26 -30.55 18.21
CA PRO A 426 -10.82 -29.85 17.06
C PRO A 426 -11.40 -28.51 17.53
N THR A 427 -11.14 -27.44 16.79
CA THR A 427 -11.73 -26.10 16.94
C THR A 427 -13.23 -26.09 16.60
N ALA A 428 -13.96 -27.14 17.00
CA ALA A 428 -15.41 -27.16 16.94
C ALA A 428 -15.94 -26.26 18.06
N SER A 429 -16.18 -25.00 17.71
CA SER A 429 -17.29 -24.21 18.24
C SER A 429 -17.37 -23.99 19.76
N LEU A 430 -16.25 -23.87 20.48
CA LEU A 430 -16.29 -23.12 21.74
C LEU A 430 -16.17 -21.64 21.39
N GLY A 431 -17.33 -20.99 21.32
CA GLY A 431 -17.52 -19.58 21.03
C GLY A 431 -16.91 -18.65 22.07
N LEU A 432 -15.59 -18.68 22.22
CA LEU A 432 -14.82 -17.48 22.50
C LEU A 432 -14.89 -16.63 21.24
N ARG A 433 -16.03 -15.95 21.06
CA ARG A 433 -16.03 -14.72 20.28
C ARG A 433 -14.87 -13.92 20.85
N GLY A 434 -13.81 -13.78 20.07
CA GLY A 434 -12.82 -12.75 20.31
C GLY A 434 -13.61 -11.50 20.66
N ILE A 435 -13.19 -10.83 21.73
CA ILE A 435 -13.62 -9.46 21.97
C ILE A 435 -13.08 -8.71 20.75
N ALA A 436 -13.88 -8.69 19.68
CA ALA A 436 -13.85 -7.63 18.70
C ALA A 436 -13.89 -6.38 19.55
N SER A 437 -12.80 -5.61 19.49
CA SER A 437 -12.68 -4.35 20.20
C SER A 437 -14.04 -3.66 20.14
N SER A 438 -14.63 -3.45 21.31
CA SER A 438 -15.95 -2.85 21.43
C SER A 438 -15.97 -1.58 20.58
N ARG A 439 -16.79 -1.59 19.51
CA ARG A 439 -17.12 -0.40 18.72
C ARG A 439 -17.59 0.68 19.70
N ASN A 440 -16.92 1.82 19.70
CA ASN A 440 -17.45 3.02 20.34
C ASN A 440 -18.48 3.65 19.37
N ASP A 441 -19.68 3.86 19.89
CA ASP A 441 -20.51 5.03 19.55
C ASP A 441 -19.77 6.33 19.87
#